data_AF-A0A2G6HT58-F1
#
_entry.id   AF-A0A2G6HT58-F1
#
_cell.length_a   1.000
_cell.length_b   1.000
_cell.length_c   1.000
_cell.angle_alpha   90.00
_cell.angle_beta   90.00
_cell.angle_gamma   90.00
#
_symmetry.space_group_name_H-M   'P 1'
#
loop_
_entity.id
_entity.type
_entity.pdbx_description
1 polymer ?
#
loop_
_entity_poly.entity_id
_entity_poly.type
_entity_poly.pdbx_seq_one_letter_code
_entity_poly.pdbx_strand_id
1 'polypeptide(L)'
;MEQPNAQSKHGKIITLITFLALTLFLLQLSFVEVDGFDVFWHLHSGKLTLEEKAIQIYDKASFTYEGQRITGAYWLYDVLLYVSCGLGGN
;
A
#
# COMPACT_ATOMS: atom_id res chain seq x y z
N MET A 1 47.48 -4.60 10.73
CA MET A 1 46.76 -3.98 9.60
C MET A 1 45.38 -4.62 9.56
N GLU A 2 44.40 -4.00 10.20
CA GLU A 2 43.01 -4.46 10.12
C GLU A 2 42.48 -4.15 8.72
N GLN A 3 42.05 -5.19 8.00
CA GLN A 3 41.40 -4.99 6.71
C GLN A 3 40.04 -4.31 6.97
N PRO A 4 39.72 -3.19 6.28
CA PRO A 4 38.44 -2.53 6.47
C PRO A 4 37.33 -3.49 6.08
N ASN A 5 36.48 -3.81 7.05
CA ASN A 5 35.38 -4.75 6.97
C ASN A 5 34.46 -4.45 5.77
N ALA A 6 34.71 -5.15 4.66
CA ALA A 6 34.00 -5.00 3.39
C ALA A 6 32.50 -5.33 3.55
N GLN A 7 32.12 -6.21 4.48
CA GLN A 7 30.72 -6.52 4.74
C GLN A 7 29.91 -5.31 5.21
N SER A 8 30.51 -4.38 5.98
CA SER A 8 29.77 -3.20 6.47
C SER A 8 29.46 -2.20 5.35
N LYS A 9 30.31 -2.11 4.32
CA LYS A 9 30.09 -1.21 3.17
C LYS A 9 28.92 -1.71 2.31
N HIS A 10 28.86 -3.01 2.05
CA HIS A 10 27.75 -3.61 1.30
C HIS A 10 26.41 -3.45 2.03
N GLY A 11 26.39 -3.66 3.36
CA GLY A 11 25.18 -3.42 4.16
C GLY A 11 24.68 -1.98 4.06
N LYS A 12 25.56 -0.99 4.20
CA LYS A 12 25.21 0.44 4.07
C LYS A 12 24.70 0.80 2.68
N ILE A 13 25.30 0.24 1.63
CA ILE A 13 24.85 0.46 0.24
C ILE A 13 23.45 -0.14 0.03
N ILE A 14 23.22 -1.37 0.52
CA ILE A 14 21.89 -2.01 0.43
C ILE A 14 20.85 -1.17 1.16
N THR A 15 21.12 -0.74 2.39
CA THR A 15 20.21 0.12 3.16
C THR A 15 19.91 1.43 2.41
N LEU A 16 20.92 2.08 1.83
CA LEU A 16 20.74 3.30 1.06
C LEU A 16 19.86 3.08 -0.17
N ILE A 17 20.10 1.99 -0.92
CA ILE A 17 19.29 1.63 -2.09
C ILE A 17 17.84 1.34 -1.68
N THR A 18 17.63 0.59 -0.59
CA THR A 18 16.29 0.30 -0.06
C THR A 18 15.57 1.59 0.33
N PHE A 19 16.26 2.51 1.01
CA PHE A 19 15.67 3.78 1.43
C PHE A 19 15.32 4.67 0.24
N LEU A 20 16.21 4.73 -0.76
CA LEU A 20 15.96 5.46 -2.01
C LEU A 20 14.77 4.86 -2.77
N ALA A 21 14.70 3.53 -2.91
CA ALA A 21 13.59 2.84 -3.56
C ALA A 21 12.26 3.12 -2.85
N LEU A 22 12.24 3.07 -1.51
CA LEU A 22 11.06 3.40 -0.71
C LEU A 22 10.65 4.86 -0.91
N THR A 23 11.61 5.77 -0.94
CA THR A 23 11.34 7.21 -1.14
C THR A 23 10.76 7.47 -2.51
N LEU A 24 11.33 6.88 -3.57
CA LEU A 24 10.83 7.02 -4.94
C LEU A 24 9.44 6.40 -5.10
N PHE A 25 9.19 5.25 -4.45
CA PHE A 25 7.87 4.63 -4.42
C PHE A 25 6.83 5.54 -3.76
N LEU A 26 7.14 6.08 -2.57
CA LEU A 26 6.25 7.02 -1.88
C LEU A 26 6.02 8.31 -2.68
N LEU A 27 7.08 8.84 -3.30
CA LEU A 27 7.00 10.03 -4.15
C LEU A 27 6.11 9.78 -5.38
N GLN A 28 6.20 8.60 -6.00
CA GLN A 28 5.34 8.21 -7.11
C GLN A 28 3.87 8.21 -6.70
N LEU A 29 3.54 7.71 -5.50
CA LEU A 29 2.16 7.72 -4.99
C LEU A 29 1.60 9.15 -4.84
N SER A 30 2.44 10.14 -4.53
CA SER A 30 2.01 11.55 -4.43
C SER A 30 1.63 12.19 -5.77
N PHE A 31 2.04 11.61 -6.90
CA PHE A 31 1.67 12.08 -8.25
C PHE A 31 0.49 11.32 -8.85
N VAL A 32 0.02 10.26 -8.19
CA VAL A 32 -1.19 9.56 -8.61
C VAL A 32 -2.36 10.40 -8.16
N GLU A 33 -3.02 11.07 -9.11
CA GLU A 33 -4.32 11.67 -8.84
C GLU A 33 -5.27 10.58 -8.37
N VAL A 34 -5.79 10.77 -7.16
CA VAL A 34 -6.86 9.95 -6.62
C VAL A 34 -8.16 10.46 -7.24
N ASP A 35 -8.31 10.22 -8.54
CA ASP A 35 -9.51 10.56 -9.30
C ASP A 35 -10.15 9.27 -9.83
N GLY A 36 -11.30 8.94 -9.26
CA GLY A 36 -12.03 7.73 -9.59
C GLY A 36 -13.26 7.60 -8.71
N PHE A 37 -14.41 7.35 -9.33
CA PHE A 37 -15.67 7.07 -8.62
C PHE A 37 -15.53 5.93 -7.58
N ASP A 38 -14.56 5.04 -7.77
CA ASP A 38 -14.34 3.84 -6.95
C ASP A 38 -13.32 4.04 -5.82
N VAL A 39 -12.76 5.24 -5.63
CA VAL A 39 -11.78 5.51 -4.55
C VAL A 39 -12.37 5.19 -3.17
N PHE A 40 -13.62 5.55 -2.92
CA PHE A 40 -14.30 5.24 -1.66
C PHE A 40 -14.51 3.73 -1.48
N TRP A 41 -14.74 3.00 -2.57
CA TRP A 41 -14.83 1.55 -2.55
C TRP A 41 -13.49 0.92 -2.16
N HIS A 42 -12.38 1.41 -2.74
CA HIS A 42 -11.03 0.98 -2.38
C HIS A 42 -10.67 1.31 -0.93
N LEU A 43 -11.02 2.52 -0.44
CA LEU A 43 -10.83 2.89 0.96
C LEU A 43 -11.60 1.98 1.92
N HIS A 44 -12.85 1.67 1.59
CA HIS A 44 -13.69 0.77 2.39
C HIS A 44 -13.15 -0.67 2.38
N SER A 45 -12.76 -1.17 1.21
CA SER A 45 -12.12 -2.49 1.05
C SER A 45 -10.83 -2.59 1.87
N GLY A 46 -10.01 -1.54 1.87
CA GLY A 46 -8.76 -1.46 2.64
C GLY A 46 -9.00 -1.50 4.14
N LYS A 47 -9.99 -0.73 4.61
CA LYS A 47 -10.46 -0.76 5.99
C LYS A 47 -10.90 -2.16 6.41
N LEU A 48 -11.79 -2.79 5.66
CA LEU A 48 -12.30 -4.13 5.95
C LEU A 48 -11.18 -5.18 5.94
N THR A 49 -10.24 -5.07 5.01
CA THR A 49 -9.09 -5.98 4.92
C THR A 49 -8.26 -5.97 6.21
N LEU A 50 -8.06 -4.79 6.80
CA LEU A 50 -7.35 -4.64 8.07
C LEU A 50 -8.17 -5.10 9.28
N GLU A 51 -9.46 -4.76 9.32
CA GLU A 51 -10.36 -5.11 10.42
C GLU A 51 -10.61 -6.62 10.51
N GLU A 52 -10.88 -7.27 9.38
CA GLU A 52 -11.18 -8.69 9.30
C GLU A 52 -9.92 -9.55 9.17
N LYS A 53 -8.75 -8.94 8.92
CA LYS A 53 -7.48 -9.61 8.62
C LYS A 53 -7.61 -10.59 7.44
N ALA A 54 -8.45 -10.23 6.47
CA ALA A 54 -8.82 -11.08 5.34
C ALA A 54 -8.92 -10.26 4.06
N ILE A 55 -8.38 -10.80 2.97
CA ILE A 55 -8.52 -10.19 1.64
C ILE A 55 -9.99 -10.25 1.22
N GLN A 56 -10.55 -9.10 0.84
CA GLN A 56 -11.93 -9.04 0.38
C GLN A 56 -12.05 -9.68 -1.00
N ILE A 57 -12.82 -10.78 -1.04
CA ILE A 57 -13.15 -11.54 -2.26
C ILE A 57 -14.65 -11.49 -2.59
N TYR A 58 -15.43 -10.80 -1.77
CA TYR A 58 -16.83 -10.46 -2.01
C TYR A 58 -17.04 -8.97 -1.80
N ASP A 59 -17.86 -8.36 -2.65
CA ASP A 59 -18.23 -6.95 -2.53
C ASP A 59 -19.20 -6.74 -1.36
N LYS A 60 -18.80 -5.89 -0.41
CA LYS A 60 -19.63 -5.49 0.74
C LYS A 60 -19.99 -4.00 0.72
N ALA A 61 -19.48 -3.24 -0.26
CA ALA A 61 -19.60 -1.79 -0.32
C ALA A 61 -20.62 -1.34 -1.38
N SER A 62 -20.78 -2.09 -2.47
CA SER A 62 -21.69 -1.72 -3.55
C SER A 62 -23.14 -2.00 -3.20
N PHE A 63 -24.03 -1.03 -3.46
CA PHE A 63 -25.48 -1.20 -3.24
C PHE A 63 -26.15 -2.15 -4.24
N THR A 64 -25.77 -2.08 -5.52
CA THR A 64 -26.41 -2.86 -6.61
C THR A 64 -25.75 -4.20 -6.88
N TYR A 65 -24.52 -4.40 -6.39
CA TYR A 65 -23.71 -5.60 -6.62
C TYR A 65 -23.20 -6.23 -5.32
N GLU A 66 -23.86 -5.94 -4.19
CA GLU A 66 -23.53 -6.52 -2.89
C GLU A 66 -23.48 -8.06 -2.96
N GLY A 67 -22.49 -8.66 -2.31
CA GLY A 67 -22.29 -10.11 -2.25
C GLY A 67 -21.70 -10.73 -3.51
N GLN A 68 -21.46 -9.96 -4.58
CA GLN A 68 -20.81 -10.48 -5.78
C GLN A 68 -19.33 -10.78 -5.53
N ARG A 69 -18.81 -11.82 -6.18
CA ARG A 69 -17.40 -12.19 -6.07
C ARG A 69 -16.52 -11.17 -6.78
N ILE A 70 -15.52 -10.67 -6.09
CA ILE A 70 -14.48 -9.79 -6.63
C ILE A 70 -13.13 -10.52 -6.68
N THR A 71 -12.20 -10.04 -7.49
CA THR A 71 -10.88 -10.68 -7.67
C THR A 71 -9.97 -10.52 -6.45
N GLY A 72 -10.17 -9.49 -5.63
CA GLY A 72 -9.24 -9.13 -4.54
C GLY A 72 -7.87 -8.69 -5.06
N ALA A 73 -7.73 -8.40 -6.37
CA ALA A 73 -6.44 -8.09 -7.00
C ALA A 73 -5.79 -6.82 -6.44
N TYR A 74 -6.60 -5.90 -5.91
CA TYR A 74 -6.16 -4.60 -5.42
C TYR A 74 -5.95 -4.55 -3.91
N TRP A 75 -5.97 -5.68 -3.20
CA TRP A 75 -5.93 -5.69 -1.72
C TRP A 75 -4.74 -4.91 -1.13
N LEU A 76 -3.56 -5.01 -1.74
CA LEU A 76 -2.37 -4.31 -1.25
C LEU A 76 -2.49 -2.80 -1.51
N TYR A 77 -3.03 -2.43 -2.66
CA TYR A 77 -3.33 -1.03 -2.99
C TYR A 77 -4.38 -0.46 -2.01
N ASP A 78 -5.47 -1.19 -1.76
CA ASP A 78 -6.54 -0.79 -0.85
C ASP A 78 -6.02 -0.52 0.57
N VAL A 79 -5.17 -1.41 1.09
CA VAL A 79 -4.54 -1.26 2.41
C VAL A 79 -3.60 -0.05 2.44
N LEU A 80 -2.73 0.09 1.43
CA LEU A 80 -1.79 1.22 1.38
C LEU A 80 -2.52 2.56 1.23
N LEU A 81 -3.59 2.60 0.44
CA LEU A 81 -4.45 3.77 0.26
C LEU A 81 -5.11 4.16 1.58
N TYR A 82 -5.76 3.22 2.27
CA TYR A 82 -6.42 3.47 3.55
C TYR A 82 -5.44 3.99 4.61
N VAL A 83 -4.27 3.36 4.75
CA VAL A 83 -3.24 3.80 5.69
C VAL A 83 -2.71 5.19 5.33
N SER A 84 -2.43 5.45 4.06
CA SER A 84 -1.89 6.73 3.60
C SER A 84 -2.90 7.87 3.80
N CYS A 85 -4.18 7.65 3.50
CA CYS A 85 -5.24 8.62 3.78
C CYS A 85 -5.39 8.89 5.28
N GLY A 86 -5.32 7.86 6.13
CA GLY A 86 -5.37 8.02 7.58
C GLY A 86 -4.18 8.79 8.17
N LEU A 87 -3.02 8.76 7.52
CA LEU A 87 -1.83 9.52 7.94
C LEU A 87 -1.80 10.96 7.39
N GLY A 88 -2.40 11.20 6.21
CA GLY A 88 -2.44 12.49 5.55
C GLY A 88 -3.53 13.46 6.05
N GLY A 89 -4.55 12.96 6.75
CA GLY A 89 -5.66 13.76 7.27
C GLY A 89 -5.78 13.70 8.79
N ASN A 90 -5.36 14.78 9.47
CA ASN A 90 -6.01 15.24 10.70
C ASN A 90 -7.03 16.32 10.33
#